data_AF-A0AAV2R1T5-F1
#
_entry.id   AF-A0AAV2R1T5-F1
#
_cell.length_a   1.000
_cell.length_b   1.000
_cell.length_c   1.000
_cell.angle_alpha   90.00
_cell.angle_beta   90.00
_cell.angle_gamma   90.00
#
_symmetry.space_group_name_H-M   'P 1'
#
loop_
_entity.id
_entity.type
_entity.pdbx_description
1 polymer ?
#
loop_
_entity_poly.entity_id
_entity_poly.type
_entity_poly.pdbx_seq_one_letter_code
_entity_poly.pdbx_strand_id
1 'polypeptide(L)'
;DIPLLLGKPTMKRMQLKLDMKTDDAEILGETVHLQCTPSGHYFIPLLKPNVNSVQNIHQVLHVIDDKSEEDKLKTAIKLHRQFAHPSANRLKSLLKDASVNDKAFLALIDEVSTNCDLCKRYKRTPSRPVVSMPLARDFNDTVAMDLKVWDKERNVYFLHLIDLATRFSIATIINRKESEVIIDKVMQCWVGTGLGIPSKFLCDNGGEFANEKFKD
;
A
#
# COMPACT_ATOMS: atom_id res chain seq x y z
N ASP A 1 -28.00 26.23 8.75
CA ASP A 1 -27.40 26.01 10.08
C ASP A 1 -27.74 24.66 10.63
N ILE A 2 -26.74 23.91 11.07
CA ILE A 2 -26.93 22.63 11.77
C ILE A 2 -27.21 22.98 13.24
N PRO A 3 -28.34 22.57 13.83
CA PRO A 3 -28.64 22.89 15.22
C PRO A 3 -27.64 22.17 16.14
N LEU A 4 -26.92 22.93 16.97
CA LEU A 4 -26.09 22.35 18.04
C LEU A 4 -27.01 21.75 19.11
N LEU A 5 -27.08 20.43 19.18
CA LEU A 5 -27.82 19.72 20.22
C LEU A 5 -26.93 19.54 21.45
N LEU A 6 -27.27 20.21 22.56
CA LEU A 6 -26.59 20.05 23.84
C LEU A 6 -27.27 18.97 24.68
N GLY A 7 -26.50 17.97 25.09
CA GLY A 7 -26.99 16.92 25.99
C GLY A 7 -27.27 17.45 27.40
N LYS A 8 -28.31 16.92 28.06
CA LYS A 8 -28.67 17.25 29.45
C LYS A 8 -27.50 17.15 30.45
N PRO A 9 -26.61 16.14 30.39
CA PRO A 9 -25.45 16.08 31.29
C PRO A 9 -24.49 17.26 31.10
N THR A 10 -24.29 17.71 29.87
CA THR A 10 -23.42 18.84 29.54
C THR A 10 -24.01 20.15 30.04
N MET A 11 -25.31 20.38 29.85
CA MET A 11 -25.99 21.59 30.35
C MET A 11 -25.90 21.72 31.87
N LYS A 12 -26.03 20.60 32.60
CA LYS A 12 -25.83 20.59 34.06
C LYS A 12 -24.40 20.93 34.48
N ARG A 13 -23.39 20.41 33.78
CA ARG A 13 -21.97 20.74 34.06
C ARG A 13 -21.67 22.21 33.81
N MET A 14 -22.27 22.80 32.77
CA MET A 14 -22.08 24.21 32.41
C MET A 14 -22.92 25.17 33.26
N GLN A 15 -23.70 24.66 34.22
CA GLN A 15 -24.63 25.42 35.05
C GLN A 15 -25.57 26.32 34.23
N LEU A 16 -26.03 25.80 33.09
CA LEU A 16 -26.80 26.58 32.13
C LEU A 16 -28.13 27.04 32.75
N LYS A 17 -28.39 28.35 32.76
CA LYS A 17 -29.69 28.93 33.12
C LYS A 17 -30.30 29.60 31.90
N LEU A 18 -31.60 29.39 31.71
CA LEU A 18 -32.36 29.93 30.58
C LEU A 18 -33.48 30.81 31.12
N ASP A 19 -33.43 32.10 30.81
CA ASP A 19 -34.49 33.06 31.13
C ASP A 19 -35.35 33.29 29.89
N MET A 20 -36.54 32.72 29.92
CA MET A 20 -37.51 32.79 28.83
C MET A 20 -38.28 34.12 28.79
N LYS A 21 -38.13 34.96 29.82
CA LYS A 21 -38.80 36.28 29.89
C LYS A 21 -37.97 37.35 29.20
N THR A 22 -36.64 37.26 29.30
CA THR A 22 -35.70 38.20 28.69
C THR A 22 -34.98 37.63 27.47
N ASP A 23 -35.27 36.37 27.10
CA ASP A 23 -34.61 35.64 26.02
C ASP A 23 -33.09 35.54 26.21
N ASP A 24 -32.63 35.32 27.45
CA ASP A 24 -31.21 35.24 27.81
C ASP A 24 -30.83 33.85 28.31
N ALA A 25 -29.61 33.42 28.03
CA ALA A 25 -29.01 32.23 28.61
C ALA A 25 -27.73 32.58 29.36
N GLU A 26 -27.61 32.14 30.61
CA GLU A 26 -26.36 32.14 31.37
C GLU A 26 -25.62 30.83 31.09
N ILE A 27 -24.46 30.91 30.46
CA ILE A 27 -23.65 29.75 30.07
C ILE A 27 -22.23 30.01 30.57
N LEU A 28 -21.69 29.11 31.40
CA LEU A 28 -20.34 29.26 31.98
C LEU A 28 -20.13 30.59 32.74
N GLY A 29 -21.20 31.16 33.29
CA GLY A 29 -21.16 32.42 34.04
C GLY A 29 -21.22 33.69 33.18
N GLU A 30 -21.32 33.56 31.85
CA GLU A 30 -21.58 34.68 30.95
C GLU A 30 -23.05 34.68 30.49
N THR A 31 -23.67 35.86 30.48
CA THR A 31 -25.03 36.04 29.97
C THR A 31 -24.98 36.31 28.48
N VAL A 32 -25.66 35.46 27.70
CA VAL A 32 -25.75 35.52 26.24
C VAL A 32 -27.21 35.69 25.84
N HIS A 33 -27.51 36.77 25.12
CA HIS A 33 -28.82 36.98 24.52
C HIS A 33 -29.08 36.00 23.38
N LEU A 34 -30.21 35.31 23.43
CA LEU A 34 -30.59 34.26 22.48
C LEU A 34 -31.24 34.87 21.24
N GLN A 35 -30.92 34.30 20.08
CA GLN A 35 -31.60 34.66 18.84
C GLN A 35 -32.68 33.64 18.53
N CYS A 36 -33.76 34.08 17.90
CA CYS A 36 -34.88 33.22 17.50
C CYS A 36 -34.89 33.00 15.99
N THR A 37 -35.06 31.75 15.55
CA THR A 37 -35.34 31.46 14.14
C THR A 37 -36.74 31.93 13.75
N PRO A 38 -37.04 32.09 12.44
CA PRO A 38 -38.40 32.39 11.99
C PRO A 38 -39.45 31.33 12.38
N SER A 39 -39.00 30.12 12.74
CA SER A 39 -39.84 29.01 13.21
C SER A 39 -40.03 28.99 14.74
N GLY A 40 -39.50 29.99 15.46
CA GLY A 40 -39.68 30.14 16.91
C GLY A 40 -38.73 29.30 17.78
N HIS A 41 -37.54 28.93 17.29
CA HIS A 41 -36.55 28.20 18.09
C HIS A 41 -35.39 29.11 18.50
N TYR A 42 -34.97 29.03 19.76
CA TYR A 42 -33.76 29.69 20.23
C TYR A 42 -32.50 29.05 19.63
N PHE A 43 -31.55 29.88 19.22
CA PHE A 43 -30.22 29.47 18.81
C PHE A 43 -29.18 30.47 19.29
N ILE A 44 -27.95 29.98 19.47
CA ILE A 44 -26.78 30.80 19.77
C ILE A 44 -25.83 30.67 18.57
N PRO A 45 -25.49 31.78 17.88
CA PRO A 45 -24.49 31.73 16.83
C PRO A 45 -23.12 31.45 17.46
N LEU A 46 -22.62 30.22 17.26
CA LEU A 46 -21.28 29.80 17.68
C LEU A 46 -20.17 30.58 16.95
N LEU A 47 -20.51 31.15 15.81
CA LEU A 47 -19.64 31.94 14.94
C LEU A 47 -20.10 33.40 15.01
N LYS A 48 -19.78 34.10 16.10
CA LYS A 48 -19.64 35.55 16.00
C LYS A 48 -18.18 35.82 15.64
N PRO A 49 -17.85 36.24 14.40
CA PRO A 49 -16.51 36.72 14.13
C PRO A 49 -16.39 38.04 14.88
N ASN A 50 -15.65 38.04 15.98
CA ASN A 50 -15.10 39.29 16.48
C ASN A 50 -14.04 39.69 15.45
N VAL A 51 -14.44 40.53 14.49
CA VAL A 51 -13.66 40.85 13.27
C VAL A 51 -12.28 41.47 13.61
N ASN A 52 -12.06 41.87 14.86
CA ASN A 52 -10.82 42.49 15.33
C ASN A 52 -9.84 41.53 16.04
N SER A 53 -10.17 40.24 16.18
CA SER A 53 -9.29 39.27 16.84
C SER A 53 -9.42 37.86 16.27
N VAL A 54 -9.60 37.74 14.95
CA VAL A 54 -9.40 36.46 14.25
C VAL A 54 -7.89 36.23 14.11
N GLN A 55 -7.23 35.87 15.21
CA GLN A 55 -6.03 35.04 15.09
C GLN A 55 -6.51 33.69 14.58
N ASN A 56 -6.10 33.36 13.36
CA ASN A 56 -6.22 32.09 12.66
C ASN A 56 -6.92 30.99 13.47
N ILE A 57 -8.10 30.57 13.02
CA ILE A 57 -8.79 29.39 13.54
C ILE A 57 -7.87 28.18 13.31
N HIS A 58 -7.02 27.87 14.28
CA HIS A 58 -6.30 26.60 14.36
C HIS A 58 -7.32 25.55 14.76
N GLN A 59 -8.01 25.01 13.76
CA GLN A 59 -8.97 23.94 13.93
C GLN A 59 -8.20 22.66 14.30
N VAL A 60 -8.22 22.37 15.61
CA VAL A 60 -7.92 21.08 16.25
C VAL A 60 -6.45 20.63 16.19
N LEU A 61 -5.77 20.90 17.31
CA LEU A 61 -4.82 19.98 17.96
C LEU A 61 -3.37 19.92 17.42
N HIS A 62 -2.59 20.97 17.59
CA HIS A 62 -1.12 20.86 17.56
C HIS A 62 -0.47 21.53 18.79
N VAL A 63 -0.47 20.81 19.91
CA VAL A 63 0.57 20.94 20.95
C VAL A 63 1.72 20.04 20.50
N ILE A 64 2.51 20.47 19.53
CA ILE A 64 3.75 19.77 19.12
C ILE A 64 5.00 20.59 19.46
N ASP A 65 4.91 21.92 19.42
CA ASP A 65 6.08 22.78 19.63
C ASP A 65 6.66 22.67 21.06
N ASP A 66 5.85 22.37 22.08
CA ASP A 66 6.29 22.28 23.48
C ASP A 66 6.52 20.83 24.01
N LYS A 67 6.55 19.82 23.14
CA LYS A 67 6.68 18.42 23.57
C LYS A 67 8.10 17.88 23.48
N SER A 68 8.47 17.05 24.46
CA SER A 68 9.67 16.20 24.41
C SER A 68 9.67 15.33 23.14
N GLU A 69 10.85 15.02 22.62
CA GLU A 69 11.05 14.18 21.43
C GLU A 69 10.35 12.80 21.56
N GLU A 70 10.30 12.23 22.77
CA GLU A 70 9.57 10.98 23.01
C GLU A 70 8.05 11.12 22.79
N ASP A 71 7.48 12.25 23.17
CA ASP A 71 6.04 12.49 23.00
C ASP A 71 5.68 12.87 21.57
N LYS A 72 6.62 13.49 20.85
CA LYS A 72 6.53 13.67 19.40
C LYS A 72 6.50 12.30 18.70
N LEU A 73 7.37 11.37 19.06
CA LEU A 73 7.37 10.01 18.50
C LEU A 73 6.04 9.28 18.76
N LYS A 74 5.52 9.31 20.00
CA LYS A 74 4.20 8.72 20.33
C LYS A 74 3.09 9.33 19.49
N THR A 75 3.14 10.65 19.28
CA THR A 75 2.16 11.38 18.47
C THR A 75 2.26 10.95 16.99
N ALA A 76 3.46 10.81 16.44
CA ALA A 76 3.67 10.32 15.07
C ALA A 76 3.12 8.90 14.86
N ILE A 77 3.36 7.98 15.81
CA ILE A 77 2.81 6.61 15.78
C ILE A 77 1.27 6.65 15.81
N LYS A 78 0.71 7.49 16.68
CA LYS A 78 -0.74 7.64 16.81
C LYS A 78 -1.35 8.17 15.51
N LEU A 79 -0.78 9.22 14.92
CA LEU A 79 -1.24 9.77 13.63
C LEU A 79 -1.16 8.72 12.52
N HIS A 80 -0.03 8.02 12.39
CA HIS A 80 0.14 7.00 11.38
C HIS A 80 -0.93 5.89 11.47
N ARG A 81 -1.33 5.48 12.68
CA ARG A 81 -2.41 4.51 12.91
C ARG A 81 -3.80 5.10 12.68
N GLN A 82 -4.08 6.29 13.20
CA GLN A 82 -5.40 6.95 13.11
C GLN A 82 -5.79 7.28 11.66
N PHE A 83 -4.81 7.65 10.83
CA PHE A 83 -5.02 7.90 9.40
C PHE A 83 -4.96 6.63 8.54
N ALA A 84 -5.05 5.45 9.16
CA ALA A 84 -5.07 4.15 8.49
C ALA A 84 -3.81 3.86 7.64
N HIS A 85 -2.63 4.06 8.23
CA HIS A 85 -1.34 3.76 7.61
C HIS A 85 -1.10 4.45 6.26
N PRO A 86 -1.24 5.80 6.19
CA PRO A 86 -0.97 6.53 4.96
C PRO A 86 0.54 6.48 4.65
N SER A 87 0.89 6.76 3.39
CA SER A 87 2.30 7.00 3.05
C SER A 87 2.85 8.21 3.81
N ALA A 88 4.15 8.17 4.14
CA ALA A 88 4.81 9.29 4.82
C ALA A 88 4.57 10.63 4.11
N ASN A 89 4.65 10.65 2.77
CA ASN A 89 4.38 11.85 1.98
C ASN A 89 2.96 12.40 2.16
N ARG A 90 1.95 11.53 2.19
CA ARG A 90 0.55 11.96 2.36
C ARG A 90 0.31 12.52 3.76
N LEU A 91 0.90 11.91 4.78
CA LEU A 91 0.81 12.40 6.15
C LEU A 91 1.56 13.73 6.32
N LYS A 92 2.73 13.87 5.69
CA LYS A 92 3.50 15.13 5.67
C LYS A 92 2.75 16.25 4.96
N SER A 93 2.10 15.97 3.83
CA SER A 93 1.26 16.98 3.15
C SER A 93 0.14 17.46 4.05
N LEU A 94 -0.58 16.54 4.70
CA LEU A 94 -1.65 16.89 5.64
C LEU A 94 -1.16 17.76 6.81
N LEU A 95 0.04 17.48 7.32
CA LEU A 95 0.64 18.28 8.39
C LEU A 95 1.10 19.66 7.93
N LYS A 96 1.63 19.77 6.71
CA LYS A 96 1.96 21.06 6.10
C LYS A 96 0.70 21.91 5.90
N ASP A 97 -0.40 21.30 5.45
CA ASP A 97 -1.69 21.97 5.31
C ASP A 97 -2.23 22.46 6.67
N ALA A 98 -1.93 21.73 7.75
CA ALA A 98 -2.21 22.11 9.13
C ALA A 98 -1.19 23.12 9.72
N SER A 99 -0.31 23.70 8.89
CA SER A 99 0.75 24.65 9.29
C SER A 99 1.83 24.09 10.22
N VAL A 100 2.03 22.77 10.22
CA VAL A 100 3.06 22.10 11.04
C VAL A 100 4.33 21.92 10.19
N ASN A 101 5.34 22.75 10.48
CA ASN A 101 6.61 22.78 9.73
C ASN A 101 7.83 22.31 10.54
N ASP A 102 7.63 21.60 11.66
CA ASP A 102 8.74 21.01 12.44
C ASP A 102 9.45 19.90 11.63
N LYS A 103 10.69 20.18 11.20
CA LYS A 103 11.53 19.25 10.45
C LYS A 103 11.84 17.98 11.24
N ALA A 104 12.03 18.07 12.56
CA ALA A 104 12.33 16.92 13.40
C ALA A 104 11.11 15.97 13.44
N PHE A 105 9.92 16.53 13.61
CA PHE A 105 8.68 15.76 13.59
C PHE A 105 8.41 15.11 12.23
N LEU A 106 8.66 15.81 11.12
CA LEU A 106 8.51 15.25 9.78
C LEU A 106 9.49 14.10 9.52
N ALA A 107 10.69 14.12 10.11
CA ALA A 107 11.64 13.02 10.04
C ALA A 107 11.18 11.80 10.86
N LEU A 108 10.62 12.03 12.06
CA LEU A 108 10.03 10.96 12.87
C LEU A 108 8.89 10.23 12.13
N ILE A 109 8.12 10.92 11.30
CA ILE A 109 7.07 10.31 10.49
C ILE A 109 7.62 9.36 9.43
N ASP A 110 8.76 9.69 8.79
CA ASP A 110 9.42 8.77 7.87
C ASP A 110 9.89 7.51 8.59
N GLU A 111 10.47 7.69 9.77
CA GLU A 111 10.95 6.58 10.60
C GLU A 111 9.79 5.66 10.99
N VAL A 112 8.69 6.21 11.51
CA VAL A 112 7.49 5.45 11.88
C VAL A 112 6.90 4.71 10.68
N SER A 113 6.78 5.38 9.52
CA SER A 113 6.24 4.75 8.31
C SER A 113 7.14 3.64 7.78
N THR A 114 8.46 3.76 7.96
CA THR A 114 9.44 2.76 7.51
C THR A 114 9.49 1.58 8.46
N ASN A 115 9.37 1.83 9.77
CA ASN A 115 9.48 0.81 10.82
C ASN A 115 8.16 0.10 11.16
N CYS A 116 7.02 0.55 10.65
CA CYS A 116 5.72 -0.09 10.91
C CYS A 116 5.63 -1.50 10.29
N ASP A 117 5.45 -2.53 11.14
CA ASP A 117 5.35 -3.94 10.71
C ASP A 117 4.19 -4.21 9.75
N LEU A 118 3.04 -3.56 9.97
CA LEU A 118 1.88 -3.66 9.08
C LEU A 118 2.21 -3.09 7.70
N CYS A 119 2.81 -1.89 7.66
CA CYS A 119 3.22 -1.28 6.39
C CYS A 119 4.25 -2.13 5.66
N LYS A 120 5.23 -2.71 6.36
CA LYS A 120 6.23 -3.61 5.75
C LYS A 120 5.57 -4.84 5.13
N ARG A 121 4.61 -5.46 5.84
CA ARG A 121 3.93 -6.68 5.39
C ARG A 121 3.01 -6.45 4.20
N TYR A 122 2.30 -5.32 4.17
CA TYR A 122 1.33 -4.99 3.12
C TYR A 122 1.86 -4.02 2.06
N LYS A 123 3.16 -3.71 2.10
CA LYS A 123 3.80 -2.87 1.07
C LYS A 123 3.68 -3.56 -0.28
N ARG A 124 3.40 -2.79 -1.33
CA ARG A 124 3.47 -3.29 -2.70
C ARG A 124 4.88 -3.76 -3.01
N THR A 125 4.99 -4.92 -3.65
CA THR A 125 6.25 -5.43 -4.18
C THR A 125 6.87 -4.38 -5.10
N PRO A 126 8.15 -4.03 -4.94
CA PRO A 126 8.82 -3.11 -5.85
C PRO A 126 8.76 -3.67 -7.28
N SER A 127 8.76 -2.75 -8.26
CA SER A 127 8.81 -3.14 -9.67
C SER A 127 10.00 -4.05 -9.93
N ARG A 128 9.77 -5.14 -10.67
CA ARG A 128 10.86 -6.02 -11.12
C ARG A 128 11.83 -5.18 -11.99
N PRO A 129 13.15 -5.41 -11.89
CA PRO A 129 14.11 -4.71 -12.74
C PRO A 129 13.80 -4.98 -14.22
N VAL A 130 13.93 -3.95 -15.05
CA VAL A 130 13.61 -4.00 -16.50
C VAL A 130 14.57 -4.92 -17.26
N VAL A 131 15.79 -5.09 -16.75
CA VAL A 131 16.84 -5.93 -17.34
C VAL A 131 17.44 -6.86 -16.29
N SER A 132 17.76 -8.07 -16.69
CA SER A 132 18.54 -9.04 -15.92
C SER A 132 19.88 -9.29 -16.60
N MET A 133 20.86 -9.80 -15.85
CA MET A 133 22.09 -10.30 -16.46
C MET A 133 21.78 -11.47 -17.41
N PRO A 134 22.53 -11.62 -18.52
CA PRO A 134 22.34 -12.73 -19.45
C PRO A 134 22.68 -14.05 -18.76
N LEU A 135 21.82 -15.05 -18.94
CA LEU A 135 22.00 -16.39 -18.34
C LEU A 135 23.00 -17.26 -19.10
N ALA A 136 23.29 -16.95 -20.37
CA ALA A 136 24.23 -17.67 -21.23
C ALA A 136 25.20 -16.70 -21.90
N ARG A 137 26.42 -17.17 -22.16
CA ARG A 137 27.45 -16.38 -22.88
C ARG A 137 27.62 -16.81 -24.32
N ASP A 138 27.63 -18.12 -24.56
CA ASP A 138 27.92 -18.72 -25.85
C ASP A 138 26.79 -19.65 -26.31
N PHE A 139 26.79 -19.99 -27.60
CA PHE A 139 25.85 -20.98 -28.14
C PHE A 139 25.99 -22.32 -27.43
N ASN A 140 24.85 -22.96 -27.13
CA ASN A 140 24.79 -24.26 -26.46
C ASN A 140 25.32 -24.27 -25.01
N ASP A 141 25.52 -23.08 -24.41
CA ASP A 141 25.86 -22.93 -23.00
C ASP A 141 24.65 -23.22 -22.11
N THR A 142 23.55 -22.49 -22.31
CA THR A 142 22.29 -22.75 -21.59
C THR A 142 21.11 -22.79 -22.55
N VAL A 143 20.43 -23.93 -22.57
CA VAL A 143 19.21 -24.16 -23.35
C VAL A 143 18.02 -24.18 -22.40
N ALA A 144 17.10 -23.24 -22.58
CA ALA A 144 15.84 -23.27 -21.85
C ALA A 144 14.84 -24.18 -22.56
N MET A 145 14.11 -24.98 -21.78
CA MET A 145 13.03 -25.82 -22.29
C MET A 145 11.72 -25.51 -21.59
N ASP A 146 10.64 -25.50 -22.36
CA ASP A 146 9.28 -25.31 -21.86
C ASP A 146 8.31 -26.27 -22.56
N LEU A 147 7.31 -26.75 -21.82
CA LEU A 147 6.27 -27.62 -22.36
C LEU A 147 4.93 -26.88 -22.41
N LYS A 148 4.47 -26.60 -23.62
CA LYS A 148 3.17 -25.96 -23.85
C LYS A 148 2.10 -26.98 -24.15
N VAL A 149 0.98 -26.91 -23.42
CA VAL A 149 -0.22 -27.70 -23.74
C VAL A 149 -0.97 -27.04 -24.89
N TRP A 150 -1.19 -27.76 -25.99
CA TRP A 150 -1.97 -27.31 -27.13
C TRP A 150 -3.42 -27.78 -27.06
N ASP A 151 -3.62 -29.09 -26.90
CA ASP A 151 -4.93 -29.72 -26.82
C ASP A 151 -4.91 -30.75 -25.70
N LYS A 152 -5.67 -30.49 -24.63
CA LYS A 152 -5.77 -31.38 -23.48
C LYS A 152 -6.59 -32.63 -23.76
N GLU A 153 -7.60 -32.54 -24.63
CA GLU A 153 -8.49 -33.67 -24.93
C GLU A 153 -7.76 -34.70 -25.80
N ARG A 154 -6.90 -34.23 -26.70
CA ARG A 154 -6.08 -35.08 -27.57
C ARG A 154 -4.67 -35.36 -27.03
N ASN A 155 -4.36 -34.90 -25.81
CA ASN A 155 -3.02 -34.99 -25.20
C ASN A 155 -1.91 -34.52 -26.16
N VAL A 156 -2.04 -33.32 -26.73
CA VAL A 156 -1.04 -32.73 -27.63
C VAL A 156 -0.28 -31.64 -26.90
N TYR A 157 1.04 -31.82 -26.80
CA TYR A 157 1.97 -30.92 -26.15
C TYR A 157 3.06 -30.48 -27.14
N PHE A 158 3.56 -29.26 -26.99
CA PHE A 158 4.72 -28.75 -27.70
C PHE A 158 5.86 -28.60 -26.71
N LEU A 159 6.93 -29.36 -26.92
CA LEU A 159 8.19 -29.13 -26.26
C LEU A 159 8.98 -28.12 -27.08
N HIS A 160 9.29 -26.99 -26.48
CA HIS A 160 10.05 -25.92 -27.09
C HIS A 160 11.39 -25.76 -26.37
N LEU A 161 12.48 -25.83 -27.12
CA LEU A 161 13.85 -25.59 -26.66
C LEU A 161 14.37 -24.32 -27.29
N ILE A 162 15.03 -23.48 -26.49
CA ILE A 162 15.63 -22.23 -26.95
C ILE A 162 17.01 -22.03 -26.33
N ASP A 163 18.01 -21.79 -27.17
CA ASP A 163 19.34 -21.37 -26.74
C ASP A 163 19.30 -19.93 -26.21
N LEU A 164 19.76 -19.70 -24.98
CA LEU A 164 19.62 -18.39 -24.34
C LEU A 164 20.59 -17.33 -24.87
N ALA A 165 21.69 -17.73 -25.51
CA ALA A 165 22.68 -16.81 -26.06
C ALA A 165 22.25 -16.29 -27.45
N THR A 166 21.87 -17.20 -28.34
CA THR A 166 21.57 -16.93 -29.76
C THR A 166 20.08 -16.79 -30.06
N ARG A 167 19.20 -17.23 -29.15
CA ARG A 167 17.74 -17.36 -29.36
C ARG A 167 17.36 -18.36 -30.45
N PHE A 168 18.28 -19.23 -30.86
CA PHE A 168 17.96 -20.35 -31.73
C PHE A 168 16.99 -21.30 -31.03
N SER A 169 15.90 -21.67 -31.71
CA SER A 169 14.81 -22.44 -31.10
C SER A 169 14.39 -23.65 -31.94
N ILE A 170 14.09 -24.75 -31.27
CA ILE A 170 13.52 -25.98 -31.85
C ILE A 170 12.25 -26.34 -31.10
N ALA A 171 11.20 -26.75 -31.82
CA ALA A 171 9.97 -27.26 -31.22
C ALA A 171 9.67 -28.67 -31.74
N THR A 172 9.18 -29.53 -30.86
CA THR A 172 8.68 -30.87 -31.20
C THR A 172 7.35 -31.15 -30.54
N ILE A 173 6.52 -31.94 -31.21
CA ILE A 173 5.24 -32.40 -30.66
C ILE A 173 5.50 -33.62 -29.77
N ILE A 174 4.82 -33.64 -28.62
CA ILE A 174 4.83 -34.73 -27.65
C ILE A 174 3.38 -35.09 -27.31
N ASN A 175 3.11 -36.39 -27.16
CA ASN A 175 1.78 -36.90 -26.82
C ASN A 175 1.67 -37.45 -25.38
N ARG A 176 2.79 -37.53 -24.67
CA ARG A 176 2.89 -38.06 -23.30
C ARG A 176 3.80 -37.19 -22.46
N LYS A 177 3.37 -36.82 -21.26
CA LYS A 177 4.11 -35.93 -20.35
C LYS A 177 5.06 -36.70 -19.41
N GLU A 178 5.54 -37.85 -19.87
CA GLU A 178 6.48 -38.72 -19.16
C GLU A 178 7.92 -38.22 -19.39
N SER A 179 8.75 -38.19 -18.34
CA SER A 179 10.11 -37.67 -18.41
C SER A 179 10.99 -38.40 -19.41
N GLU A 180 10.83 -39.72 -19.56
CA GLU A 180 11.59 -40.52 -20.52
C GLU A 180 11.30 -40.08 -21.96
N VAL A 181 10.02 -39.84 -22.28
CA VAL A 181 9.60 -39.38 -23.62
C VAL A 181 10.14 -37.99 -23.92
N ILE A 182 10.20 -37.12 -22.91
CA ILE A 182 10.77 -35.77 -23.04
C ILE A 182 12.27 -35.86 -23.31
N ILE A 183 13.02 -36.64 -22.53
CA ILE A 183 14.46 -36.83 -22.72
C ILE A 183 14.76 -37.38 -24.11
N ASP A 184 14.08 -38.45 -24.53
CA ASP A 184 14.25 -39.03 -25.87
C ASP A 184 13.99 -37.99 -26.96
N LYS A 185 12.96 -37.15 -26.80
CA LYS A 185 12.63 -36.11 -27.77
C LYS A 185 13.67 -34.99 -27.79
N VAL A 186 14.18 -34.57 -26.64
CA VAL A 186 15.31 -33.60 -26.55
C VAL A 186 16.54 -34.16 -27.25
N MET A 187 16.90 -35.41 -26.98
CA MET A 187 18.05 -36.06 -27.60
C MET A 187 17.88 -36.16 -29.12
N GLN A 188 16.68 -36.49 -29.61
CA GLN A 188 16.39 -36.56 -31.05
C GLN A 188 16.42 -35.19 -31.73
N CYS A 189 15.77 -34.18 -31.15
CA CYS A 189 15.56 -32.89 -31.83
C CYS A 189 16.73 -31.92 -31.67
N TRP A 190 17.47 -32.00 -30.57
CA TRP A 190 18.58 -31.08 -30.28
C TRP A 190 19.95 -31.73 -30.50
N VAL A 191 20.22 -32.84 -29.82
CA VAL A 191 21.54 -33.49 -29.89
C VAL A 191 21.72 -34.22 -31.22
N GLY A 192 20.69 -34.95 -31.66
CA GLY A 192 20.68 -35.75 -32.89
C GLY A 192 20.72 -34.93 -34.19
N THR A 193 20.43 -33.63 -34.13
CA THR A 193 20.52 -32.72 -35.28
C THR A 193 21.93 -32.14 -35.47
N GLY A 194 22.88 -32.46 -34.58
CA GLY A 194 24.28 -32.06 -34.69
C GLY A 194 24.64 -30.77 -33.95
N LEU A 195 23.75 -30.23 -33.12
CA LEU A 195 24.01 -29.02 -32.30
C LEU A 195 24.94 -29.29 -31.11
N GLY A 196 25.10 -30.57 -30.74
CA GLY A 196 25.88 -31.01 -29.59
C GLY A 196 25.07 -31.00 -28.28
N ILE A 197 25.71 -31.48 -27.21
CA ILE A 197 25.09 -31.57 -25.88
C ILE A 197 25.22 -30.20 -25.19
N PRO A 198 24.10 -29.58 -24.76
CA PRO A 198 24.15 -28.32 -24.02
C PRO A 198 24.92 -28.45 -22.71
N SER A 199 25.59 -27.38 -22.28
CA SER A 199 26.27 -27.39 -20.97
C SER A 199 25.26 -27.40 -19.82
N LYS A 200 24.11 -26.72 -19.98
CA LYS A 200 23.03 -26.65 -18.98
C LYS A 200 21.67 -26.59 -19.64
N PHE A 201 20.70 -27.24 -18.99
CA PHE A 201 19.28 -27.04 -19.27
C PHE A 201 18.64 -26.15 -18.22
N LEU A 202 17.79 -25.22 -18.67
CA LEU A 202 16.93 -24.40 -17.83
C LEU A 202 15.47 -24.81 -18.06
N CYS A 203 14.89 -25.52 -17.09
CA CYS A 203 13.49 -25.93 -17.13
C CYS A 203 12.70 -25.25 -16.00
N ASP A 204 11.38 -25.28 -16.09
CA ASP A 204 10.53 -24.92 -14.96
C ASP A 204 10.48 -26.07 -13.92
N ASN A 205 9.93 -25.80 -12.73
CA ASN A 205 9.72 -26.83 -11.70
C ASN A 205 8.50 -27.71 -12.00
N GLY A 206 8.15 -27.91 -13.28
CA GLY A 206 7.15 -28.88 -13.67
C GLY A 206 7.54 -30.28 -13.18
N GLY A 207 6.58 -31.06 -12.70
CA GLY A 207 6.83 -32.43 -12.19
C GLY A 207 7.45 -33.39 -13.20
N GLU A 208 7.51 -33.00 -14.47
CA GLU A 208 8.13 -33.72 -15.58
C GLU A 208 9.64 -33.50 -15.68
N PHE A 209 10.10 -32.34 -15.20
CA PHE A 209 11.50 -31.93 -15.20
C PHE A 209 12.14 -32.09 -13.80
N ALA A 210 11.32 -32.24 -12.76
CA ALA A 210 11.75 -32.41 -11.38
C ALA A 210 11.96 -33.88 -10.94
N ASN A 211 12.35 -34.77 -11.86
CA ASN A 211 12.59 -36.20 -11.58
C ASN A 211 14.09 -36.53 -11.52
N GLU A 212 14.49 -37.50 -10.71
CA GLU A 212 15.90 -37.91 -10.55
C GLU A 212 16.52 -38.34 -11.90
N LYS A 213 15.75 -39.02 -12.74
CA LYS A 213 16.16 -39.43 -14.10
C LYS A 213 16.48 -38.27 -15.06
N PHE A 214 16.02 -37.06 -14.76
CA PHE A 214 16.31 -35.86 -15.55
C PHE A 214 17.53 -35.09 -15.01
N LYS A 215 17.93 -35.36 -13.76
CA LYS A 215 19.08 -34.73 -13.10
C LYS A 215 20.39 -35.49 -13.35
N ASP A 216 20.30 -36.79 -13.58
CA ASP A 216 21.40 -37.67 -13.99
C ASP A 216 21.69 -37.56 -15.49
#